data_AF-A0A7W1N282-F1
#
_entry.id   AF-A0A7W1N282-F1
#
_cell.length_a   1.000
_cell.length_b   1.000
_cell.length_c   1.000
_cell.angle_alpha   90.00
_cell.angle_beta   90.00
_cell.angle_gamma   90.00
#
_symmetry.space_group_name_H-M   'P 1'
#
loop_
_entity.id
_entity.type
_entity.pdbx_description
1 polymer ?
#
loop_
_entity_poly.entity_id
_entity_poly.type
_entity_poly.pdbx_seq_one_letter_code
_entity_poly.pdbx_strand_id
1 'polypeptide(L)'
;MITWATSDGRDEGGTRVVPAASTIKLFVASAFWRSPLDPHEEVGVPTVPWSVADRLSEPVTLGDCALLMLAFSDNAATNVLLERLGLDAVNEEAARLGAEQTAIRRPMMAAGPENLTCALDLARGLAAIDEERVFEALSVAHDSELPLRLAGREVLVKTGEIWPRVYHEVALVDRQLAVAVCSEPAVLPGELAATAERVIRTSLDRG
;
A
#
# COMPACT_ATOMS: atom_id res chain seq x y z
N MET A 1 8.21 17.71 4.28
CA MET A 1 6.83 18.24 4.23
C MET A 1 5.91 17.04 4.31
N ILE A 2 4.89 17.13 5.16
CA ILE A 2 3.83 16.12 5.24
C ILE A 2 2.65 16.61 4.40
N THR A 3 2.07 15.73 3.59
CA THR A 3 0.79 15.94 2.92
C THR A 3 -0.17 14.82 3.32
N TRP A 4 -1.47 15.08 3.26
CA TRP A 4 -2.47 14.08 3.60
C TRP A 4 -3.74 14.26 2.78
N ALA A 5 -4.51 13.18 2.67
CA ALA A 5 -5.84 13.19 2.07
C ALA A 5 -6.74 12.14 2.73
N THR A 6 -8.04 12.33 2.56
CA THR A 6 -9.10 11.45 3.04
C THR A 6 -10.01 11.04 1.88
N SER A 7 -10.59 9.85 1.93
CA SER A 7 -11.47 9.35 0.87
C SER A 7 -12.76 10.16 0.69
N ASP A 8 -13.16 10.96 1.68
CA ASP A 8 -14.33 11.85 1.60
C ASP A 8 -14.01 13.25 1.04
N GLY A 9 -12.78 13.47 0.57
CA GLY A 9 -12.41 14.64 -0.23
C GLY A 9 -11.74 15.77 0.53
N ARG A 10 -11.29 15.58 1.78
CA ARG A 10 -10.46 16.57 2.50
C ARG A 10 -8.97 16.25 2.31
N ASP A 11 -8.15 17.28 2.19
CA ASP A 11 -6.72 17.14 2.02
C ASP A 11 -5.92 18.36 2.49
N GLU A 12 -4.61 18.15 2.66
CA GLU A 12 -3.60 19.21 2.73
C GLU A 12 -2.46 18.83 1.79
N GLY A 13 -2.45 19.44 0.60
CA GLY A 13 -1.47 19.13 -0.44
C GLY A 13 -1.61 17.71 -0.98
N GLY A 14 -2.81 17.14 -0.95
CA GLY A 14 -3.06 15.73 -1.24
C GLY A 14 -2.64 15.30 -2.65
N THR A 15 -2.58 16.23 -3.59
CA THR A 15 -2.18 15.99 -4.99
C THR A 15 -0.67 16.07 -5.22
N ARG A 16 0.15 16.39 -4.20
CA ARG A 16 1.61 16.42 -4.35
C ARG A 16 2.14 15.03 -4.65
N VAL A 17 2.75 14.88 -5.82
CA VAL A 17 3.38 13.64 -6.27
C VAL A 17 4.70 13.40 -5.54
N VAL A 18 4.87 12.18 -5.03
CA VAL A 18 6.04 11.71 -4.27
C VAL A 18 6.41 10.27 -4.71
N PRO A 19 7.65 9.81 -4.44
CA PRO A 19 8.00 8.39 -4.53
C PRO A 19 7.04 7.53 -3.71
N ALA A 20 6.38 6.56 -4.31
CA ALA A 20 5.34 5.79 -3.65
C ALA A 20 5.86 4.74 -2.66
N ALA A 21 7.12 4.33 -2.79
CA ALA A 21 7.67 3.23 -2.02
C ALA A 21 6.75 1.98 -2.09
N SER A 22 6.57 1.27 -0.97
CA SER A 22 5.75 0.06 -0.91
C SER A 22 4.22 0.29 -0.88
N THR A 23 3.74 1.55 -0.90
CA THR A 23 2.29 1.81 -0.93
C THR A 23 1.64 1.40 -2.26
N ILE A 24 2.41 1.29 -3.34
CA ILE A 24 1.92 0.80 -4.64
C ILE A 24 1.37 -0.63 -4.59
N LYS A 25 1.77 -1.40 -3.57
CA LYS A 25 1.41 -2.82 -3.43
C LYS A 25 -0.08 -3.02 -3.25
N LEU A 26 -0.82 -1.99 -2.82
CA LEU A 26 -2.28 -1.97 -2.80
C LEU A 26 -2.87 -2.20 -4.20
N PHE A 27 -2.34 -1.49 -5.19
CA PHE A 27 -2.81 -1.57 -6.58
C PHE A 27 -2.38 -2.89 -7.24
N VAL A 28 -1.19 -3.41 -6.89
CA VAL A 28 -0.76 -4.74 -7.31
C VAL A 28 -1.69 -5.82 -6.77
N ALA A 29 -2.08 -5.72 -5.49
CA ALA A 29 -2.99 -6.69 -4.87
C ALA A 29 -4.39 -6.64 -5.48
N SER A 30 -4.93 -5.44 -5.71
CA SER A 30 -6.23 -5.28 -6.38
C SER A 30 -6.19 -5.84 -7.81
N ALA A 31 -5.12 -5.56 -8.56
CA ALA A 31 -4.95 -6.06 -9.92
C ALA A 31 -4.87 -7.59 -9.95
N PHE A 32 -4.13 -8.17 -9.01
CA PHE A 32 -4.00 -9.62 -8.87
C PHE A 32 -5.36 -10.29 -8.61
N TRP A 33 -6.10 -9.86 -7.59
CA TRP A 33 -7.36 -10.52 -7.22
C TRP A 33 -8.49 -10.33 -8.23
N ARG A 34 -8.37 -9.32 -9.11
CA ARG A 34 -9.29 -9.11 -10.25
C ARG A 34 -8.84 -9.80 -11.54
N SER A 35 -7.61 -10.31 -11.58
CA SER A 35 -7.08 -11.02 -12.73
C SER A 35 -7.63 -12.45 -12.81
N PRO A 36 -7.53 -13.12 -13.97
CA PRO A 36 -7.88 -14.54 -14.11
C PRO A 36 -6.77 -15.49 -13.61
N LEU A 37 -5.70 -14.99 -12.98
CA LEU A 37 -4.60 -15.82 -12.48
C LEU A 37 -5.09 -16.75 -11.38
N ASP A 38 -4.57 -17.97 -11.36
CA ASP A 38 -4.88 -18.95 -10.31
C ASP A 38 -4.09 -18.62 -9.04
N PRO A 39 -4.74 -18.26 -7.92
CA PRO A 39 -4.04 -17.97 -6.68
C PRO A 39 -3.31 -19.19 -6.09
N HIS A 40 -3.62 -20.40 -6.54
CA HIS A 40 -2.95 -21.63 -6.12
C HIS A 40 -1.80 -22.04 -7.02
N GLU A 41 -1.47 -21.27 -8.07
CA GLU A 41 -0.28 -21.51 -8.89
C GLU A 41 0.98 -21.43 -8.02
N GLU A 42 1.73 -22.53 -7.94
CA GLU A 42 3.05 -22.55 -7.32
C GLU A 42 4.07 -21.82 -8.19
N VAL A 43 4.90 -20.99 -7.55
CA VAL A 43 5.86 -20.11 -8.22
C VAL A 43 7.23 -20.17 -7.58
N GLY A 44 8.25 -20.00 -8.42
CA GLY A 44 9.61 -19.74 -7.96
C GLY A 44 9.74 -18.29 -7.49
N VAL A 45 10.27 -18.08 -6.29
CA VAL A 45 10.51 -16.74 -5.74
C VAL A 45 11.98 -16.36 -5.91
N PRO A 46 12.31 -15.25 -6.59
CA PRO A 46 13.69 -14.80 -6.77
C PRO A 46 14.24 -14.17 -5.49
N THR A 47 15.56 -14.25 -5.29
CA THR A 47 16.22 -13.52 -4.19
C THR A 47 16.30 -12.03 -4.48
N VAL A 48 15.67 -11.23 -3.61
CA VAL A 48 15.61 -9.77 -3.69
C VAL A 48 15.75 -9.20 -2.27
N PRO A 49 16.41 -8.05 -2.05
CA PRO A 49 16.49 -7.44 -0.72
C PRO A 49 15.13 -7.23 -0.06
N TRP A 50 15.07 -7.46 1.24
CA TRP A 50 13.85 -7.37 2.07
C TRP A 50 12.73 -8.30 1.59
N SER A 51 13.09 -9.58 1.45
CA SER A 51 12.15 -10.68 1.20
C SER A 51 12.29 -11.76 2.28
N VAL A 52 11.15 -12.31 2.67
CA VAL A 52 10.96 -13.52 3.47
C VAL A 52 10.48 -14.67 2.57
N ALA A 53 9.74 -14.36 1.50
CA ALA A 53 9.22 -15.33 0.54
C ALA A 53 10.32 -16.20 -0.08
N ASP A 54 11.49 -15.63 -0.36
CA ASP A 54 12.65 -16.35 -0.90
C ASP A 54 13.35 -17.28 0.12
N ARG A 55 12.88 -17.32 1.36
CA ARG A 55 13.41 -18.15 2.46
C ARG A 55 12.47 -19.26 2.90
N LEU A 56 11.28 -19.34 2.32
CA LEU A 56 10.31 -20.38 2.65
C LEU A 56 10.78 -21.72 2.06
N SER A 57 10.56 -22.81 2.81
CA SER A 57 10.98 -24.16 2.43
C SER A 57 9.96 -24.89 1.55
N GLU A 58 8.70 -24.52 1.67
CA GLU A 58 7.59 -25.07 0.87
C GLU A 58 7.37 -24.22 -0.39
N PRO A 59 6.77 -24.80 -1.46
CA PRO A 59 6.35 -24.03 -2.61
C PRO A 59 5.45 -22.85 -2.20
N VAL A 60 5.75 -21.67 -2.75
CA VAL A 60 4.98 -20.44 -2.52
C VAL A 60 3.97 -20.31 -3.66
N THR A 61 2.73 -19.97 -3.35
CA THR A 61 1.69 -19.71 -4.36
C THR A 61 1.60 -18.23 -4.72
N LEU A 62 0.90 -17.90 -5.82
CA LEU A 62 0.57 -16.49 -6.13
C LEU A 62 -0.28 -15.83 -5.03
N GLY A 63 -1.19 -16.59 -4.40
CA GLY A 63 -1.97 -16.14 -3.24
C GLY A 63 -1.08 -15.83 -2.04
N ASP A 64 -0.09 -16.68 -1.75
CA ASP A 64 0.92 -16.43 -0.72
C ASP A 64 1.75 -15.18 -1.05
N CYS A 65 2.10 -14.98 -2.32
CA CYS A 65 2.79 -13.76 -2.75
C CYS A 65 1.95 -12.51 -2.45
N ALA A 66 0.65 -12.54 -2.71
CA ALA A 66 -0.25 -11.41 -2.42
C ALA A 66 -0.33 -11.10 -0.92
N LEU A 67 -0.42 -12.14 -0.09
CA LEU A 67 -0.41 -12.00 1.37
C LEU A 67 0.93 -11.42 1.87
N LEU A 68 2.06 -12.03 1.51
CA LEU A 68 3.39 -11.62 1.96
C LEU A 68 3.74 -10.20 1.48
N MET A 69 3.34 -9.85 0.26
CA MET A 69 3.51 -8.51 -0.30
C MET A 69 2.85 -7.43 0.56
N LEU A 70 1.65 -7.68 1.10
CA LEU A 70 0.93 -6.70 1.91
C LEU A 70 1.34 -6.76 3.39
N ALA A 71 1.38 -7.96 3.97
CA ALA A 71 1.62 -8.18 5.39
C ALA A 71 3.07 -7.86 5.82
N PHE A 72 4.05 -8.22 4.99
CA PHE A 72 5.48 -8.04 5.29
C PHE A 72 6.19 -7.08 4.34
N SER A 73 5.44 -6.42 3.45
CA SER A 73 6.01 -5.57 2.42
C SER A 73 7.07 -6.30 1.58
N ASP A 74 6.88 -7.58 1.30
CA ASP A 74 7.89 -8.44 0.66
C ASP A 74 8.16 -8.02 -0.79
N ASN A 75 9.43 -7.76 -1.13
CA ASN A 75 9.80 -7.28 -2.46
C ASN A 75 9.86 -8.37 -3.53
N ALA A 76 10.26 -9.59 -3.19
CA ALA A 76 10.31 -10.67 -4.17
C ALA A 76 8.90 -11.12 -4.55
N ALA A 77 8.02 -11.28 -3.55
CA ALA A 77 6.60 -11.58 -3.78
C ALA A 77 5.92 -10.51 -4.65
N THR A 78 6.23 -9.22 -4.39
CA THR A 78 5.75 -8.11 -5.24
C THR A 78 6.20 -8.30 -6.69
N ASN A 79 7.48 -8.62 -6.91
CA ASN A 79 8.06 -8.76 -8.24
C ASN A 79 7.48 -9.94 -9.01
N VAL A 80 7.19 -11.06 -8.34
CA VAL A 80 6.51 -12.21 -8.95
C VAL A 80 5.12 -11.81 -9.47
N LEU A 81 4.33 -11.09 -8.68
CA LEU A 81 3.02 -10.61 -9.10
C LEU A 81 3.12 -9.60 -10.26
N LEU A 82 4.08 -8.67 -10.19
CA LEU A 82 4.31 -7.71 -11.29
C LEU A 82 4.74 -8.40 -12.59
N GLU A 83 5.52 -9.47 -12.52
CA GLU A 83 5.92 -10.26 -13.69
C GLU A 83 4.72 -10.97 -14.32
N ARG A 84 3.81 -11.53 -13.51
CA ARG A 84 2.60 -12.22 -13.98
C ARG A 84 1.55 -11.27 -14.56
N LEU A 85 1.37 -10.10 -13.94
CA LEU A 85 0.35 -9.13 -14.33
C LEU A 85 0.81 -8.19 -15.47
N GLY A 86 2.09 -7.81 -15.45
CA GLY A 86 2.60 -6.69 -16.22
C GLY A 86 2.26 -5.33 -15.57
N LEU A 87 3.09 -4.32 -15.84
CA LEU A 87 2.92 -2.98 -15.26
C LEU A 87 1.66 -2.28 -15.77
N ASP A 88 1.29 -2.49 -17.02
CA ASP A 88 0.14 -1.83 -17.64
C ASP A 88 -1.17 -2.20 -16.93
N ALA A 89 -1.41 -3.49 -16.70
CA ALA A 89 -2.60 -3.96 -15.98
C ALA A 89 -2.70 -3.39 -14.55
N VAL A 90 -1.56 -3.22 -13.87
CA VAL A 90 -1.53 -2.64 -12.52
C VAL A 90 -1.83 -1.13 -12.56
N ASN A 91 -1.29 -0.40 -13.55
CA ASN A 91 -1.58 1.03 -13.71
C ASN A 91 -3.03 1.27 -14.15
N GLU A 92 -3.59 0.41 -15.02
CA GLU A 92 -5.01 0.44 -15.39
C GLU A 92 -5.91 0.22 -14.17
N GLU A 93 -5.55 -0.72 -13.31
CA GLU A 93 -6.28 -0.95 -12.06
C GLU A 93 -6.15 0.23 -11.09
N ALA A 94 -4.97 0.85 -10.96
CA ALA A 94 -4.80 2.07 -10.17
C ALA A 94 -5.72 3.19 -10.67
N ALA A 95 -5.75 3.44 -11.98
CA ALA A 95 -6.64 4.43 -12.59
C ALA A 95 -8.12 4.09 -12.35
N ARG A 96 -8.51 2.80 -12.47
CA ARG A 96 -9.88 2.34 -12.18
C ARG A 96 -10.30 2.61 -10.73
N LEU A 97 -9.36 2.52 -9.78
CA LEU A 97 -9.57 2.82 -8.36
C LEU A 97 -9.52 4.33 -8.05
N GLY A 98 -9.35 5.19 -9.06
CA GLY A 98 -9.32 6.64 -8.90
C GLY A 98 -7.96 7.20 -8.47
N ALA A 99 -6.88 6.42 -8.62
CA ALA A 99 -5.50 6.79 -8.34
C ALA A 99 -4.78 7.27 -9.61
N GLU A 100 -5.16 8.45 -10.11
CA GLU A 100 -4.78 8.94 -11.45
C GLU A 100 -3.30 9.36 -11.59
N GLN A 101 -2.64 9.75 -10.50
CA GLN A 101 -1.23 10.14 -10.49
C GLN A 101 -0.31 9.03 -9.97
N THR A 102 -0.88 7.90 -9.51
CA THR A 102 -0.10 6.71 -9.17
C THR A 102 0.45 6.08 -10.44
N ALA A 103 1.76 5.84 -10.44
CA ALA A 103 2.45 5.23 -11.58
C ALA A 103 3.46 4.18 -11.11
N ILE A 104 3.20 2.92 -11.47
CA ILE A 104 4.12 1.80 -11.28
C ILE A 104 4.97 1.70 -12.55
N ARG A 105 6.26 2.00 -12.42
CA ARG A 105 7.19 2.20 -13.54
C ARG A 105 8.40 1.27 -13.51
N ARG A 106 8.60 0.55 -12.40
CA ARG A 106 9.65 -0.46 -12.25
C ARG A 106 9.30 -1.51 -11.18
N PRO A 107 9.87 -2.72 -11.28
CA PRO A 107 9.89 -3.69 -10.19
C PRO A 107 10.60 -3.16 -8.93
N MET A 108 10.32 -3.79 -7.79
CA MET A 108 11.01 -3.53 -6.52
C MET A 108 12.51 -3.83 -6.68
N MET A 109 13.35 -2.96 -6.10
CA MET A 109 14.82 -3.09 -6.12
C MET A 109 15.46 -3.18 -7.52
N ALA A 110 14.73 -2.81 -8.57
CA ALA A 110 15.26 -2.69 -9.93
C ALA A 110 15.68 -1.24 -10.26
N ALA A 111 16.58 -1.09 -11.22
CA ALA A 111 16.90 0.20 -11.83
C ALA A 111 15.72 0.72 -12.66
N GLY A 112 15.58 2.05 -12.77
CA GLY A 112 14.53 2.67 -13.57
C GLY A 112 13.94 3.91 -12.91
N PRO A 113 12.94 4.55 -13.54
CA PRO A 113 12.21 5.65 -12.95
C PRO A 113 11.48 5.20 -11.67
N GLU A 114 11.40 6.10 -10.69
CA GLU A 114 10.77 5.83 -9.39
C GLU A 114 9.28 5.47 -9.53
N ASN A 115 8.72 4.63 -8.65
CA ASN A 115 7.25 4.48 -8.62
C ASN A 115 6.64 5.72 -7.94
N LEU A 116 5.54 6.28 -8.46
CA LEU A 116 4.96 7.54 -7.96
C LEU A 116 3.56 7.35 -7.40
N THR A 117 3.19 8.23 -6.48
CA THR A 117 1.83 8.36 -5.94
C THR A 117 1.63 9.74 -5.36
N CYS A 118 0.41 10.03 -4.89
CA CYS A 118 0.13 11.14 -3.99
C CYS A 118 -0.82 10.66 -2.87
N ALA A 119 -1.01 11.47 -1.82
CA ALA A 119 -1.89 11.09 -0.72
C ALA A 119 -3.36 10.93 -1.18
N LEU A 120 -3.82 11.78 -2.10
CA LEU A 120 -5.17 11.71 -2.65
C LEU A 120 -5.43 10.36 -3.34
N ASP A 121 -4.49 9.92 -4.16
CA ASP A 121 -4.59 8.66 -4.90
C ASP A 121 -4.57 7.46 -3.96
N LEU A 122 -3.71 7.47 -2.93
CA LEU A 122 -3.67 6.40 -1.94
C LEU A 122 -4.99 6.30 -1.16
N ALA A 123 -5.54 7.44 -0.71
CA ALA A 123 -6.79 7.45 0.03
C ALA A 123 -7.98 6.99 -0.84
N ARG A 124 -8.10 7.49 -2.07
CA ARG A 124 -9.14 7.06 -3.02
C ARG A 124 -8.97 5.59 -3.40
N GLY A 125 -7.74 5.21 -3.72
CA GLY A 125 -7.37 3.87 -4.13
C GLY A 125 -7.75 2.82 -3.10
N LEU A 126 -7.33 3.01 -1.85
CA LEU A 126 -7.66 2.08 -0.77
C LEU A 126 -9.16 2.04 -0.47
N ALA A 127 -9.86 3.19 -0.50
CA ALA A 127 -11.31 3.22 -0.27
C ALA A 127 -12.12 2.54 -1.38
N ALA A 128 -11.57 2.43 -2.59
CA ALA A 128 -12.24 1.83 -3.74
C ALA A 128 -11.97 0.31 -3.89
N ILE A 129 -11.06 -0.26 -3.10
CA ILE A 129 -10.83 -1.71 -3.06
C ILE A 129 -12.01 -2.36 -2.33
N ASP A 130 -12.56 -3.43 -2.92
CA ASP A 130 -13.64 -4.24 -2.35
C ASP A 130 -13.25 -5.72 -2.47
N GLU A 131 -12.14 -6.08 -1.82
CA GLU A 131 -11.58 -7.42 -1.85
C GLU A 131 -11.15 -7.84 -0.44
N GLU A 132 -11.86 -8.80 0.14
CA GLU A 132 -11.66 -9.23 1.52
C GLU A 132 -10.24 -9.75 1.77
N ARG A 133 -9.65 -10.44 0.80
CA ARG A 133 -8.29 -10.97 0.90
C ARG A 133 -7.23 -9.87 1.00
N VAL A 134 -7.51 -8.68 0.46
CA VAL A 134 -6.65 -7.50 0.67
C VAL A 134 -6.77 -7.02 2.12
N PHE A 135 -7.99 -6.95 2.65
CA PHE A 135 -8.24 -6.52 4.03
C PHE A 135 -7.66 -7.47 5.07
N GLU A 136 -7.83 -8.79 4.87
CA GLU A 136 -7.20 -9.82 5.70
C GLU A 136 -5.68 -9.64 5.76
N ALA A 137 -5.03 -9.44 4.61
CA ALA A 137 -3.59 -9.23 4.55
C ALA A 137 -3.13 -7.91 5.23
N LEU A 138 -3.92 -6.83 5.11
CA LEU A 138 -3.63 -5.56 5.79
C LEU A 138 -3.87 -5.63 7.30
N SER A 139 -4.77 -6.50 7.78
CA SER A 139 -5.07 -6.65 9.21
C SER A 139 -3.91 -7.23 10.01
N VAL A 140 -3.00 -7.95 9.35
CA VAL A 140 -1.80 -8.57 9.96
C VAL A 140 -0.51 -7.82 9.63
N ALA A 141 -0.60 -6.67 8.95
CA ALA A 141 0.56 -5.81 8.70
C ALA A 141 0.93 -5.05 10.00
N HIS A 142 2.21 -5.07 10.37
CA HIS A 142 2.67 -4.57 11.68
C HIS A 142 3.70 -3.43 11.63
N ASP A 143 3.83 -2.76 10.50
CA ASP A 143 4.82 -1.69 10.29
C ASP A 143 4.33 -0.29 10.70
N SER A 144 3.21 -0.19 11.42
CA SER A 144 2.56 1.07 11.78
C SER A 144 2.19 1.15 13.27
N GLU A 145 2.35 2.33 13.86
CA GLU A 145 1.84 2.63 15.20
C GLU A 145 0.34 2.99 15.21
N LEU A 146 -0.27 3.25 14.05
CA LEU A 146 -1.63 3.76 13.95
C LEU A 146 -2.69 2.83 14.55
N PRO A 147 -2.65 1.49 14.35
CA PRO A 147 -3.59 0.57 15.01
C PRO A 147 -3.55 0.66 16.55
N LEU A 148 -2.37 0.90 17.14
CA LEU A 148 -2.23 1.10 18.58
C LEU A 148 -2.80 2.46 19.03
N ARG A 149 -2.58 3.51 18.24
CA ARG A 149 -3.08 4.87 18.52
C ARG A 149 -4.60 4.97 18.43
N LEU A 150 -5.22 4.15 17.58
CA LEU A 150 -6.67 4.06 17.38
C LEU A 150 -7.26 2.80 18.02
N ALA A 151 -6.71 2.35 19.15
CA ALA A 151 -7.20 1.17 19.86
C ALA A 151 -8.74 1.19 20.05
N GLY A 152 -9.38 0.08 19.70
CA GLY A 152 -10.84 -0.06 19.69
C GLY A 152 -11.51 0.20 18.34
N ARG A 153 -10.75 0.59 17.31
CA ARG A 153 -11.19 0.67 15.91
C ARG A 153 -10.52 -0.41 15.08
N GLU A 154 -11.16 -0.78 13.98
CA GLU A 154 -10.52 -1.58 12.93
C GLU A 154 -9.64 -0.66 12.09
N VAL A 155 -8.35 -1.00 11.95
CA VAL A 155 -7.38 -0.20 11.20
C VAL A 155 -6.59 -1.11 10.28
N LEU A 156 -6.86 -1.00 8.97
CA LEU A 156 -6.17 -1.75 7.92
C LEU A 156 -5.15 -0.84 7.26
N VAL A 157 -3.86 -1.12 7.40
CA VAL A 157 -2.81 -0.13 7.10
C VAL A 157 -1.71 -0.70 6.21
N LYS A 158 -1.28 0.09 5.22
CA LYS A 158 -0.06 -0.16 4.46
C LYS A 158 0.91 1.02 4.57
N THR A 159 2.14 0.71 4.92
CA THR A 159 3.25 1.67 4.93
C THR A 159 4.10 1.58 3.67
N GLY A 160 4.87 2.63 3.39
CA GLY A 160 5.91 2.63 2.37
C GLY A 160 7.08 3.51 2.78
N GLU A 161 8.29 2.96 2.66
CA GLU A 161 9.52 3.63 3.08
C GLU A 161 10.59 3.57 1.99
N ILE A 162 11.28 4.70 1.80
CA ILE A 162 12.60 4.80 1.18
C ILE A 162 13.40 5.78 2.04
N TRP A 163 14.08 5.30 3.07
CA TRP A 163 14.81 6.16 4.00
C TRP A 163 16.08 6.77 3.37
N PRO A 164 16.40 8.07 3.61
CA PRO A 164 15.65 9.09 4.35
C PRO A 164 14.70 9.93 3.47
N ARG A 165 14.40 9.48 2.26
CA ARG A 165 13.67 10.24 1.24
C ARG A 165 12.17 10.32 1.51
N VAL A 166 11.50 9.20 1.76
CA VAL A 166 10.05 9.16 2.01
C VAL A 166 9.67 8.15 3.09
N TYR A 167 8.63 8.49 3.85
CA TYR A 167 7.88 7.56 4.71
C TYR A 167 6.38 7.87 4.59
N HIS A 168 5.59 6.85 4.29
CA HIS A 168 4.17 6.97 3.94
C HIS A 168 3.35 5.94 4.69
N GLU A 169 2.09 6.29 4.92
CA GLU A 169 1.09 5.40 5.51
C GLU A 169 -0.26 5.71 4.87
N VAL A 170 -0.99 4.66 4.52
CA VAL A 170 -2.39 4.75 4.11
C VAL A 170 -3.18 3.70 4.88
N ALA A 171 -4.28 4.11 5.49
CA ALA A 171 -5.09 3.28 6.35
C ALA A 171 -6.57 3.41 6.02
N LEU A 172 -7.29 2.30 6.06
CA LEU A 172 -8.75 2.24 6.04
C LEU A 172 -9.23 1.96 7.46
N VAL A 173 -10.05 2.87 8.00
CA VAL A 173 -10.54 2.82 9.38
C VAL A 173 -12.02 2.46 9.39
N ASP A 174 -12.37 1.44 10.18
CA ASP A 174 -13.73 0.90 10.34
C ASP A 174 -14.43 0.61 9.00
N ARG A 175 -13.63 0.34 7.95
CA ARG A 175 -14.07 0.15 6.56
C ARG A 175 -14.92 1.29 5.99
N GLN A 176 -14.77 2.49 6.54
CA GLN A 176 -15.55 3.67 6.18
C GLN A 176 -14.68 4.80 5.62
N LEU A 177 -13.52 5.03 6.22
CA LEU A 177 -12.68 6.19 5.91
C LEU A 177 -11.27 5.75 5.61
N ALA A 178 -10.81 5.98 4.38
CA ALA A 178 -9.40 5.86 4.06
C ALA A 178 -8.68 7.20 4.28
N VAL A 179 -7.52 7.16 4.92
CA VAL A 179 -6.65 8.30 5.17
C VAL A 179 -5.25 7.94 4.73
N ALA A 180 -4.65 8.78 3.90
CA ALA A 180 -3.25 8.65 3.49
C ALA A 180 -2.45 9.86 3.99
N VAL A 181 -1.26 9.58 4.51
CA VAL A 181 -0.28 10.59 4.93
C VAL A 181 1.05 10.27 4.28
N CYS A 182 1.61 11.24 3.54
CA CYS A 182 2.87 11.12 2.84
C CYS A 182 3.88 12.13 3.39
N SER A 183 5.13 11.72 3.60
CA SER A 183 6.23 12.62 3.96
C SER A 183 7.37 12.55 2.95
N GLU A 184 7.88 13.72 2.56
CA GLU A 184 9.13 13.91 1.82
C GLU A 184 9.81 15.22 2.30
N PRO A 185 10.98 15.20 2.96
CA PRO A 185 11.75 14.01 3.35
C PRO A 185 10.99 13.11 4.34
N ALA A 186 11.49 11.90 4.57
CA ALA A 186 10.92 10.97 5.54
C ALA A 186 10.89 11.60 6.94
N VAL A 187 9.76 11.43 7.63
CA VAL A 187 9.63 11.69 9.08
C VAL A 187 9.61 10.37 9.85
N LEU A 188 9.74 10.44 11.17
CA LEU A 188 9.68 9.24 12.00
C LEU A 188 8.29 8.59 11.93
N PRO A 189 8.18 7.25 11.99
CA PRO A 189 6.91 6.53 11.94
C PRO A 189 5.85 7.08 12.92
N GLY A 190 6.23 7.35 14.17
CA GLY A 190 5.32 7.91 15.17
C GLY A 190 4.83 9.33 14.88
N GLU A 191 5.62 10.15 14.18
CA GLU A 191 5.19 11.49 13.74
C GLU A 191 4.14 11.40 12.62
N LEU A 192 4.36 10.48 11.67
CA LEU A 192 3.43 10.23 10.58
C LEU A 192 2.11 9.66 11.12
N ALA A 193 2.18 8.65 12.00
CA ALA A 193 1.02 8.02 12.62
C ALA A 193 0.23 8.99 13.51
N ALA A 194 0.90 9.89 14.25
CA ALA A 194 0.23 10.95 15.00
C ALA A 194 -0.52 11.95 14.09
N THR A 195 0.02 12.21 12.89
CA THR A 195 -0.68 13.02 11.89
C THR A 195 -1.90 12.30 11.33
N ALA A 196 -1.78 11.02 10.98
CA ALA A 196 -2.91 10.21 10.53
C ALA A 196 -4.02 10.15 11.60
N GLU A 197 -3.67 9.89 12.86
CA GLU A 197 -4.61 9.89 13.99
C GLU A 197 -5.38 11.21 14.11
N ARG A 198 -4.68 12.36 14.04
CA ARG A 198 -5.32 13.68 14.12
C ARG A 198 -6.32 13.90 12.98
N VAL A 199 -5.95 13.52 11.75
CA VAL A 199 -6.84 13.61 10.58
C VAL A 199 -8.06 12.72 10.77
N ILE A 200 -7.88 11.47 11.20
CA ILE A 200 -8.96 10.49 11.43
C ILE A 200 -9.92 10.96 12.52
N ARG A 201 -9.44 11.42 13.68
CA ARG A 201 -10.32 11.89 14.77
C ARG A 201 -11.15 13.10 14.35
N THR A 202 -10.53 14.07 13.67
CA THR A 202 -11.23 15.25 13.14
C THR A 202 -12.32 14.89 12.12
N SER A 203 -12.14 13.75 11.44
CA SER A 203 -13.07 13.21 10.45
C SER A 203 -14.27 12.52 11.05
N LEU A 204 -14.03 11.63 12.02
CA LEU A 204 -15.06 10.77 12.58
C LEU A 204 -15.92 11.48 13.64
N ASP A 205 -15.38 12.49 14.33
CA ASP A 205 -16.11 13.26 15.35
C ASP A 205 -17.13 14.26 14.75
N ARG A 206 -17.24 14.35 13.42
CA ARG A 206 -18.19 15.23 12.70
C ARG A 206 -19.32 14.47 12.00
N GLY A 207 -19.38 13.14 12.15
CA GLY A 207 -20.42 12.26 11.61
C GLY A 207 -21.56 12.01 12.56
#